data_AF-A0A4U6LLI9-F1
#
_entry.id   AF-A0A4U6LLI9-F1
#
_cell.length_a   1.000
_cell.length_b   1.000
_cell.length_c   1.000
_cell.angle_alpha   90.00
_cell.angle_beta   90.00
_cell.angle_gamma   90.00
#
_symmetry.space_group_name_H-M   'P 1'
#
loop_
_entity.id
_entity.type
_entity.pdbx_description
1 polymer ?
#
loop_
_entity_poly.entity_id
_entity_poly.type
_entity_poly.pdbx_seq_one_letter_code
_entity_poly.pdbx_strand_id
1 'polypeptide(L)' 'IYGWKARPYGAERLRLHEVKAPGVRTPISLSVRSGEIVGLFGLVGAGRSELMKGLFGGTRITQGQ' A
#
# COMPACT_ATOMS: atom_id res chain seq x y z
N ILE A 1 -28.41 -5.80 -12.53
CA ILE A 1 -27.74 -5.05 -13.63
C ILE A 1 -26.21 -4.92 -13.49
N TYR A 2 -25.54 -5.46 -12.46
CA TYR A 2 -24.06 -5.56 -12.46
C TYR A 2 -23.48 -6.94 -12.12
N GLY A 3 -24.33 -7.93 -11.81
CA GLY A 3 -23.90 -9.32 -11.62
C GLY A 3 -22.82 -9.52 -10.56
N TRP A 4 -22.67 -8.60 -9.60
CA TRP A 4 -21.65 -8.70 -8.56
C TRP A 4 -21.87 -9.98 -7.74
N LYS A 5 -20.77 -10.70 -7.53
CA LYS A 5 -20.69 -11.85 -6.63
C LYS A 5 -19.44 -11.71 -5.77
N ALA A 6 -19.57 -11.97 -4.47
CA ALA A 6 -18.42 -12.05 -3.58
C ALA A 6 -17.46 -13.14 -4.09
N ARG A 7 -16.16 -12.84 -4.05
CA ARG A 7 -15.09 -13.77 -4.41
C ARG A 7 -14.13 -13.86 -3.23
N PRO A 8 -13.68 -15.07 -2.84
CA PRO A 8 -12.68 -15.19 -1.79
C PRO A 8 -11.38 -14.52 -2.25
N TYR A 9 -10.69 -13.83 -1.33
CA TYR A 9 -9.38 -13.28 -1.62
C TYR A 9 -8.36 -14.41 -1.82
N GLY A 10 -7.50 -14.25 -2.82
CA GLY A 10 -6.44 -15.21 -3.14
C GLY A 10 -5.22 -15.08 -2.22
N ALA A 11 -4.07 -15.51 -2.74
CA ALA A 11 -2.78 -15.39 -2.06
C ALA A 11 -2.38 -13.92 -1.84
N GLU A 12 -1.52 -13.66 -0.85
CA GLU A 12 -0.87 -12.36 -0.68
C GLU A 12 -0.04 -12.01 -1.91
N ARG A 13 -0.16 -10.77 -2.39
CA ARG A 13 0.53 -10.27 -3.58
C ARG A 13 1.44 -9.09 -3.30
N LEU A 14 1.20 -8.37 -2.21
CA LEU A 14 2.01 -7.25 -1.76
C LEU A 14 2.15 -7.35 -0.24
N ARG A 15 3.39 -7.25 0.25
CA ARG A 15 3.70 -7.12 1.66
C ARG A 15 4.69 -5.98 1.83
N LEU A 16 4.35 -5.10 2.75
CA LEU A 16 5.22 -4.07 3.30
C LEU A 16 5.49 -4.46 4.74
N HIS A 17 6.74 -4.44 5.14
CA HIS A 17 7.15 -4.62 6.52
C HIS A 17 8.04 -3.46 6.96
N GLU A 18 7.49 -2.63 7.85
CA GLU A 18 8.18 -1.47 8.44
C GLU A 18 8.77 -0.51 7.39
N VAL A 19 8.05 -0.34 6.27
CA VAL A 19 8.50 0.47 5.13
C VAL A 19 8.48 1.95 5.47
N LYS A 20 9.58 2.64 5.18
CA LYS A 20 9.68 4.10 5.24
C LYS A 20 10.25 4.65 3.94
N ALA A 21 9.68 5.75 3.48
CA ALA A 21 10.15 6.50 2.32
C ALA A 21 10.21 8.00 2.68
N PRO A 22 10.94 8.83 1.91
CA PRO A 22 10.95 10.27 2.10
C PRO A 22 9.53 10.86 2.12
N GLY A 23 9.18 11.54 3.21
CA GLY A 23 7.84 12.11 3.43
C GLY A 23 6.82 11.17 4.11
N VAL A 24 7.16 9.89 4.32
CA VAL A 24 6.40 8.97 5.19
C VAL A 24 6.89 9.12 6.63
N ARG A 25 6.02 9.60 7.53
CA ARG A 25 6.39 10.00 8.90
C ARG A 25 6.74 8.79 9.78
N THR A 26 5.91 7.77 9.76
CA THR A 26 6.04 6.54 10.56
C THR A 26 6.19 5.33 9.64
N PRO A 27 6.97 4.30 10.01
CA PRO A 27 7.02 3.05 9.26
C PRO A 27 5.63 2.46 9.02
N ILE A 28 5.44 1.84 7.86
CA ILE A 28 4.16 1.27 7.44
C ILE A 28 4.33 -0.22 7.16
N SER A 29 3.47 -1.01 7.78
CA SER A 29 3.32 -2.45 7.52
C SER A 29 1.92 -2.69 6.94
N LEU A 30 1.84 -3.38 5.79
CA LEU A 30 0.59 -3.63 5.05
C LEU A 30 0.73 -4.93 4.25
N SER A 31 -0.33 -5.74 4.23
CA SER A 31 -0.45 -6.88 3.33
C SER A 31 -1.67 -6.72 2.44
N VAL A 32 -1.54 -7.00 1.14
CA VAL A 32 -2.66 -6.98 0.19
C VAL A 32 -2.78 -8.32 -0.51
N ARG A 33 -3.99 -8.86 -0.56
CA ARG A 33 -4.30 -10.16 -1.17
C ARG A 33 -4.81 -10.01 -2.60
N SER A 34 -4.68 -11.07 -3.38
CA SER A 34 -5.19 -11.14 -4.74
C SER A 34 -6.71 -10.93 -4.76
N GLY A 35 -7.16 -9.94 -5.53
CA GLY A 35 -8.58 -9.58 -5.66
C GLY A 35 -9.08 -8.62 -4.57
N GLU A 36 -8.22 -8.20 -3.64
CA GLU A 36 -8.54 -7.17 -2.65
C GLU A 36 -8.43 -5.77 -3.26
N ILE A 37 -9.42 -4.91 -3.00
CA ILE A 37 -9.40 -3.50 -3.41
C ILE A 37 -9.05 -2.67 -2.19
N VAL A 38 -7.84 -2.10 -2.17
CA VAL A 38 -7.32 -1.32 -1.04
C VAL A 38 -7.34 0.17 -1.37
N GLY A 39 -7.91 0.96 -0.47
CA GLY A 39 -7.89 2.42 -0.52
C GLY A 39 -6.98 3.00 0.57
N LEU A 40 -6.03 3.86 0.20
CA LEU A 40 -5.23 4.62 1.15
C LEU A 40 -5.79 6.04 1.30
N PHE A 41 -6.23 6.39 2.51
CA PHE A 41 -6.82 7.69 2.83
C PHE A 41 -6.08 8.39 3.97
N GLY A 42 -6.30 9.70 4.10
CA GLY A 42 -5.64 10.54 5.10
C GLY A 42 -5.61 12.00 4.68
N LEU A 43 -5.32 12.88 5.64
CA LEU A 43 -5.21 14.33 5.41
C LEU A 43 -4.15 14.67 4.35
N VAL A 44 -4.21 15.89 3.83
CA VAL A 44 -3.15 16.42 2.96
C VAL A 44 -1.82 16.38 3.73
N GLY A 45 -0.77 15.87 3.09
CA GLY A 45 0.53 15.68 3.74
C GLY A 45 0.66 14.42 4.62
N ALA A 46 -0.33 13.52 4.60
CA ALA A 46 -0.26 12.24 5.33
C ALA A 46 0.75 11.21 4.76
N GLY A 47 1.42 11.51 3.64
CA GLY A 47 2.45 10.63 3.07
C GLY A 47 1.93 9.57 2.08
N ARG A 48 0.68 9.67 1.60
CA ARG A 48 0.07 8.69 0.68
C ARG A 48 0.79 8.61 -0.66
N SER A 49 1.03 9.76 -1.28
CA SER A 49 1.71 9.86 -2.57
C SER A 49 3.18 9.46 -2.45
N GLU A 50 3.78 9.80 -1.32
CA GLU A 50 5.17 9.51 -0.97
C GLU A 50 5.41 8.01 -0.79
N LEU A 51 4.51 7.33 -0.07
CA LEU A 51 4.52 5.88 0.05
C LEU A 51 4.40 5.22 -1.33
N MET A 52 3.44 5.67 -2.15
CA MET A 52 3.23 5.12 -3.50
C MET A 52 4.45 5.30 -4.41
N LYS A 53 5.08 6.47 -4.39
CA LYS A 53 6.35 6.70 -5.11
C LYS A 53 7.44 5.76 -4.64
N GLY A 54 7.53 5.51 -3.32
CA GLY A 54 8.44 4.53 -2.75
C GLY A 54 8.21 3.10 -3.28
N LEU A 55 6.97 2.64 -3.23
CA LEU A 55 6.58 1.29 -3.64
C LEU A 55 6.80 1.00 -5.12
N PHE A 56 6.53 1.99 -5.98
CA PHE A 56 6.70 1.84 -7.43
C PHE A 56 8.11 2.23 -7.93
N GLY A 57 9.07 2.42 -7.02
CA GLY A 57 10.46 2.71 -7.38
C GLY A 57 10.73 4.14 -7.88
N GLY A 58 9.76 5.05 -7.78
CA GLY A 58 9.95 6.48 -8.08
C GLY A 58 10.77 7.21 -7.01
N THR A 59 10.83 6.67 -5.79
CA THR A 59 11.72 7.12 -4.72
C THR A 59 12.33 5.91 -4.01
N ARG A 60 13.57 6.02 -3.54
CA ARG A 60 14.20 4.95 -2.76
C ARG A 60 13.54 4.79 -1.39
N ILE A 61 13.14 3.57 -1.05
CA ILE A 61 12.76 3.16 0.31
C ILE A 61 13.99 3.27 1.22
N THR A 62 13.84 3.94 2.36
CA THR A 62 14.93 4.23 3.29
C THR A 62 14.99 3.24 4.46
N GLN A 63 13.92 2.50 4.72
CA GLN A 63 13.84 1.46 5.75
C GLN A 63 12.75 0.45 5.38
N GLY A 64 12.89 -0.79 5.85
CA GLY A 64 11.90 -1.85 5.64
C GLY A 64 12.03 -2.50 4.27
N GLN A 65 11.09 -3.40 3.98
CA GLN A 65 11.02 -4.16 2.73
C GLN A 65 9.58 -4.36 2.26
#